data_AF-A0A9N9KCM2-F1
#
_entry.id   AF-A0A9N9KCM2-F1
#
_cell.length_a   1.000
_cell.length_b   1.000
_cell.length_c   1.000
_cell.angle_alpha   90.00
_cell.angle_beta   90.00
_cell.angle_gamma   90.00
#
_symmetry.space_group_name_H-M   'P 1'
#
loop_
_entity.id
_entity.type
_entity.pdbx_description
1 polymer ?
#
loop_
_entity_poly.entity_id
_entity_poly.type
_entity_poly.pdbx_seq_one_letter_code
_entity_poly.pdbx_strand_id
1 'polypeptide(L)'
;YSGSDIAVVVRDALMEPVRKIDAHCRDNPEITKQYLTPCSPGDLGAKEMTWMQVDSDSLLEPELTLKDFIKAIQIARPTVNADDIKAHT
;
A
#
# COMPACT_ATOMS: atom_id res chain seq x y z
N TYR A 1 12.42 7.84 17.04
CA TYR A 1 11.00 7.80 16.67
C TYR A 1 10.15 7.91 17.92
N SER A 2 9.18 8.81 17.94
CA SER A 2 8.13 8.86 18.95
C SER A 2 7.02 7.84 18.64
N GLY A 3 6.11 7.61 19.60
CA GLY A 3 4.90 6.79 19.33
C GLY A 3 4.06 7.33 18.18
N SER A 4 4.06 8.66 17.99
CA SER A 4 3.42 9.31 16.85
C SER A 4 4.09 8.98 15.52
N ASP A 5 5.42 8.91 15.49
CA ASP A 5 6.14 8.54 14.26
C ASP A 5 5.81 7.11 13.83
N ILE A 6 5.72 6.19 14.78
CA ILE A 6 5.34 4.79 14.52
C ILE A 6 3.93 4.74 13.94
N ALA A 7 2.99 5.50 14.51
CA ALA A 7 1.62 5.56 13.99
C ALA A 7 1.56 6.11 12.55
N VAL A 8 2.40 7.09 12.22
CA VAL A 8 2.51 7.63 10.85
C VAL A 8 3.07 6.58 9.88
N VAL A 9 4.14 5.87 10.27
CA VAL A 9 4.74 4.80 9.45
C VAL A 9 3.74 3.69 9.16
N VAL A 10 3.00 3.23 10.17
CA VAL A 10 2.00 2.16 10.00
C VAL A 10 0.88 2.62 9.07
N ARG A 11 0.40 3.86 9.22
CA ARG A 11 -0.63 4.41 8.34
C ARG A 11 -0.17 4.51 6.89
N ASP A 12 1.07 4.93 6.66
CA ASP A 12 1.61 5.06 5.31
C ASP A 12 1.82 3.69 4.65
N ALA A 13 2.33 2.71 5.40
CA ALA A 13 2.44 1.32 4.93
C ALA A 13 1.08 0.72 4.56
N LEU A 14 0.03 0.96 5.35
CA LEU A 14 -1.33 0.51 5.05
C LEU A 14 -1.91 1.12 3.77
N MET A 15 -1.42 2.29 3.35
CA MET A 15 -1.86 2.95 2.11
C MET A 15 -1.02 2.57 0.89
N GLU A 16 0.14 1.92 1.04
CA GLU A 16 0.98 1.48 -0.08
C GLU A 16 0.26 0.49 -1.03
N PRO A 17 -0.50 -0.51 -0.55
CA PRO A 17 -1.29 -1.38 -1.42
C PRO A 17 -2.29 -0.61 -2.28
N VAL A 18 -2.97 0.39 -1.70
CA VAL A 18 -3.96 1.22 -2.40
C VAL A 18 -3.32 2.05 -3.52
N ARG A 19 -2.08 2.50 -3.32
CA ARG A 19 -1.32 3.28 -4.32
C ARG A 19 -0.86 2.44 -5.53
N LYS A 20 -0.85 1.11 -5.43
CA LYS A 20 -0.40 0.22 -6.51
C LYS A 20 -1.51 -0.11 -7.52
N ILE A 21 -2.72 0.40 -7.34
CA ILE A 21 -3.92 -0.06 -8.05
C ILE A 21 -4.14 0.60 -9.42
N ASP A 22 -3.08 0.69 -10.24
CA ASP A 22 -3.12 1.44 -11.51
C ASP A 22 -3.41 0.59 -12.76
N ALA A 23 -3.41 -0.75 -12.67
CA ALA A 23 -3.71 -1.62 -13.81
C ALA A 23 -4.29 -2.95 -13.35
N HIS A 24 -5.49 -3.32 -13.80
CA HIS A 24 -6.21 -4.46 -13.26
C HIS A 24 -6.10 -5.71 -14.15
N CYS A 25 -5.70 -6.84 -13.57
CA CYS A 25 -5.78 -8.16 -14.19
C CYS A 25 -6.95 -8.96 -13.62
N ARG A 26 -7.46 -9.86 -14.45
CA ARG A 26 -8.54 -10.78 -14.10
C ARG A 26 -7.91 -12.04 -13.51
N ASP A 27 -7.83 -12.11 -12.18
CA ASP A 27 -7.33 -13.32 -11.56
C ASP A 27 -8.43 -14.36 -11.39
N ASN A 28 -8.20 -15.49 -12.07
CA ASN A 28 -8.75 -16.81 -11.85
C ASN A 28 -10.18 -17.11 -12.36
N PRO A 29 -10.34 -17.93 -13.43
CA PRO A 29 -11.66 -18.37 -13.92
C PRO A 29 -12.38 -19.37 -13.01
N GLU A 30 -11.75 -19.86 -11.93
CA GLU A 30 -12.32 -20.86 -11.00
C GLU A 30 -13.02 -20.25 -9.77
N ILE A 31 -12.88 -18.93 -9.54
CA ILE A 31 -13.48 -18.26 -8.38
C ILE A 31 -14.78 -17.59 -8.80
N THR A 32 -15.88 -17.90 -8.10
CA THR A 32 -17.25 -17.43 -8.38
C THR A 32 -17.40 -15.90 -8.38
N LYS A 33 -16.45 -15.18 -7.80
CA LYS A 33 -16.40 -13.72 -7.79
C LYS A 33 -15.14 -13.26 -8.54
N GLN A 34 -15.33 -12.47 -9.60
CA GLN A 34 -14.24 -11.90 -10.38
C GLN A 34 -13.62 -10.78 -9.55
N TYR A 35 -12.38 -10.97 -9.13
CA TYR A 35 -11.61 -9.94 -8.47
C TYR A 35 -10.62 -9.30 -9.44
N LEU A 36 -10.48 -7.99 -9.34
CA LEU A 36 -9.52 -7.22 -10.09
C LEU A 36 -8.31 -6.93 -9.18
N THR A 37 -7.13 -7.33 -9.63
CA THR A 37 -5.85 -7.17 -8.91
C THR A 37 -4.89 -6.29 -9.70
N PRO A 38 -4.07 -5.45 -9.03
CA PRO A 38 -3.03 -4.70 -9.72
C PRO A 38 -1.99 -5.62 -10.37
N CYS A 39 -1.79 -5.50 -11.68
CA CYS A 39 -0.83 -6.27 -12.45
C CYS A 39 0.02 -5.38 -13.37
N SER A 40 1.05 -5.97 -13.98
CA SER A 40 1.88 -5.22 -14.93
C SER A 40 1.14 -5.06 -16.26
N PRO A 41 1.31 -3.94 -16.99
CA PRO A 41 0.65 -3.73 -18.29
C PRO A 41 1.05 -4.76 -19.37
N GLY A 42 2.07 -5.58 -19.12
CA GLY A 42 2.49 -6.67 -20.00
C GLY A 42 1.86 -8.03 -19.68
N ASP A 43 1.04 -8.14 -18.63
CA ASP A 43 0.45 -9.41 -18.22
C ASP A 43 -0.75 -9.80 -19.09
N LEU A 44 -0.87 -11.11 -19.36
CA LEU A 44 -1.95 -11.66 -20.19
C LEU A 44 -3.31 -11.42 -19.53
N GLY A 45 -4.12 -10.51 -20.10
CA GLY A 45 -5.43 -10.14 -19.57
C GLY A 45 -5.45 -8.84 -18.78
N ALA A 46 -4.34 -8.08 -18.77
CA ALA A 46 -4.30 -6.72 -18.26
C ALA A 46 -5.31 -5.83 -19.02
N LYS A 47 -6.21 -5.19 -18.28
CA LYS A 47 -7.10 -4.16 -18.81
C LYS A 47 -6.73 -2.83 -18.18
N GLU A 48 -6.47 -1.85 -19.03
CA GLU A 48 -6.31 -0.47 -18.61
C GLU A 48 -7.68 0.05 -18.15
N MET A 49 -7.86 0.16 -16.84
CA MET A 49 -9.07 0.67 -16.20
C MET A 49 -8.65 1.60 -15.07
N THR A 50 -9.26 2.76 -15.00
CA THR A 50 -9.03 3.70 -13.91
C THR A 50 -9.69 3.19 -12.63
N TRP A 51 -9.08 3.39 -11.47
CA TRP A 51 -9.62 3.06 -10.15
C TRP A 51 -11.10 3.44 -9.95
N MET A 52 -11.53 4.58 -10.49
CA MET A 52 -12.92 5.05 -10.40
C MET A 52 -13.96 4.17 -11.12
N GLN A 53 -13.52 3.28 -12.01
CA GLN A 53 -14.39 2.40 -12.80
C GLN A 53 -14.52 1.00 -12.19
N VAL A 54 -13.86 0.74 -11.07
CA VAL A 54 -13.86 -0.56 -10.41
C VAL A 54 -14.85 -0.56 -9.24
N ASP A 55 -15.81 -1.49 -9.30
CA ASP A 55 -16.77 -1.68 -8.22
C ASP A 55 -16.09 -2.23 -6.97
N SER A 56 -16.42 -1.64 -5.81
CA SER A 56 -15.84 -1.98 -4.50
C SER A 56 -15.96 -3.47 -4.16
N ASP A 57 -17.04 -4.12 -4.62
CA ASP A 57 -17.33 -5.53 -4.37
C ASP A 57 -16.48 -6.51 -5.19
N SER A 58 -15.78 -6.01 -6.20
CA SER A 58 -14.90 -6.74 -7.12
C SER A 58 -13.42 -6.42 -6.92
N LEU A 59 -13.08 -5.63 -5.90
CA LEU A 59 -11.71 -5.29 -5.60
C LEU A 59 -11.09 -6.35 -4.69
N LEU A 60 -9.91 -6.84 -5.04
CA LEU A 60 -9.08 -7.58 -4.08
C LEU A 60 -7.96 -6.67 -3.61
N GLU A 61 -7.97 -6.36 -2.32
CA GLU A 61 -6.90 -5.59 -1.69
C GLU A 61 -5.58 -6.39 -1.78
N PRO A 62 -4.48 -5.79 -2.27
CA PRO A 62 -3.19 -6.46 -2.32
C PRO A 62 -2.69 -6.76 -0.90
N GLU A 63 -2.00 -7.89 -0.74
CA GLU A 63 -1.40 -8.21 0.55
C GLU A 63 -0.34 -7.18 0.97
N LEU A 64 -0.38 -6.81 2.24
CA LEU A 64 0.61 -5.94 2.86
C LEU A 64 1.91 -6.72 3.09
N THR A 65 3.00 -6.28 2.46
CA THR A 65 4.28 -6.95 2.55
C THR A 65 5.28 -6.20 3.43
N LEU A 66 6.31 -6.90 3.91
CA LEU A 66 7.41 -6.29 4.66
C LEU A 66 8.13 -5.19 3.85
N LYS A 67 8.14 -5.29 2.53
CA LYS A 67 8.71 -4.28 1.62
C LYS A 67 7.97 -2.94 1.72
N ASP A 68 6.67 -2.96 1.99
CA ASP A 68 5.84 -1.75 2.12
C ASP A 68 6.21 -0.99 3.40
N PHE A 69 6.45 -1.73 4.50
CA PHE A 69 6.98 -1.13 5.72
C PHE A 69 8.39 -0.58 5.57
N ILE A 70 9.28 -1.26 4.84
CA ILE A 70 10.64 -0.76 4.58
C ILE A 70 10.59 0.56 3.82
N LYS A 71 9.72 0.66 2.79
CA LYS A 71 9.50 1.91 2.07
C LYS A 71 8.95 3.01 2.98
N ALA A 72 7.93 2.71 3.77
CA ALA A 72 7.34 3.68 4.70
C ALA A 72 8.36 4.21 5.71
N ILE A 73 9.24 3.34 6.23
CA ILE A 73 10.34 3.74 7.15
C ILE A 73 11.36 4.63 6.45
N GLN A 74 11.70 4.36 5.19
CA GLN A 74 12.65 5.18 4.42
C GLN A 74 12.14 6.61 4.17
N ILE A 75 10.82 6.77 4.04
CA ILE A 75 10.19 8.08 3.85
C ILE A 75 10.01 8.81 5.18
N ALA A 76 9.71 8.06 6.25
CA ALA A 76 9.43 8.61 7.56
C ALA A 76 10.66 9.22 8.23
N ARG A 77 10.64 10.54 8.42
CA ARG A 77 11.65 11.25 9.20
C ARG A 77 11.30 11.19 10.70
N PRO A 78 12.27 10.89 11.57
CA PRO A 78 12.05 10.93 13.02
C PRO A 78 11.75 12.36 13.48
N THR A 79 10.73 12.53 14.33
CA THR A 79 10.33 13.86 14.83
C THR A 79 11.09 14.29 16.09
N VAL A 80 11.71 13.34 16.80
CA VAL A 80 12.45 13.62 18.03
C VAL A 80 13.90 13.97 17.70
N ASN A 81 14.33 15.17 18.08
CA ASN A 81 15.69 15.65 17.89
C ASN A 81 16.62 15.23 19.03
N ALA A 82 17.92 15.18 18.77
CA ALA A 82 18.93 14.83 19.76
C ALA A 82 19.02 15.85 20.91
N ASP A 83 18.70 17.11 20.64
CA ASP A 83 18.72 18.17 21.66
C ASP A 83 17.54 18.06 22.63
N ASP A 84 16.37 17.62 22.15
CA ASP A 84 15.20 17.35 23.02
C ASP A 84 15.50 16.21 24.00
N ILE A 85 16.28 15.21 23.58
CA ILE A 85 16.68 14.08 24.43
C ILE A 85 17.61 14.55 25.56
N LYS A 86 18.55 15.47 25.26
CA LYS A 86 19.49 16.01 26.25
C LYS A 86 18.82 16.91 27.29
N ALA A 87 17.73 17.60 26.93
CA ALA A 87 17.00 18.46 27.85
C ALA A 87 16.14 17.69 28.87
N HIS A 88 15.92 16.39 28.65
CA HIS A 88 15.05 15.53 29.46
C HIS A 88 15.76 14.28 30.01
N THR A 89 17.10 14.31 30.05
CA THR A 89 17.96 13.34 30.76
C THR A 89 18.66 14.04 31.92
#